data_AF-A0A285LXM9-F1
#
_entry.id   AF-A0A285LXM9-F1
#
_cell.length_a   1.000
_cell.length_b   1.000
_cell.length_c   1.000
_cell.angle_alpha   90.00
_cell.angle_beta   90.00
_cell.angle_gamma   90.00
#
_symmetry.space_group_name_H-M   'P 1'
#
loop_
_entity.id
_entity.type
_entity.pdbx_description
1 polymer ?
#
loop_
_entity_poly.entity_id
_entity_poly.type
_entity_poly.pdbx_seq_one_letter_code
_entity_poly.pdbx_strand_id
1 'polypeptide(L)'
;MTEPLTLAGVGALALAQGITFLYGQVDEILRRRRERRSAENDAETTMLPGGGGDVLDGELRSAPVDFDLVEGRIGEFERLYEQLSRYAQQLADVDPADPELLERVEALRRLLELVYGQRITFRGERRDTSGTTIEVAVEAERVDGYLAGVRARAIDGADIDVRTKAGDVGAGGRVVGVDADRIGG
;
A
#
# COMPACT_ATOMS: atom_id res chain seq x y z
N MET A 1 -11.32 7.61 5.27
CA MET A 1 -10.92 8.50 4.16
C MET A 1 -9.82 9.41 4.70
N THR A 2 -8.55 9.14 4.41
CA THR A 2 -7.50 10.14 4.62
C THR A 2 -7.59 11.15 3.47
N GLU A 3 -7.53 12.43 3.79
CA GLU A 3 -7.85 13.51 2.87
C GLU A 3 -6.61 13.87 2.01
N PRO A 4 -6.77 14.24 0.73
CA PRO A 4 -5.69 14.84 -0.09
C PRO A 4 -5.04 16.06 0.59
N LEU A 5 -5.74 16.65 1.57
CA LEU A 5 -5.26 17.73 2.43
C LEU A 5 -3.95 17.41 3.19
N THR A 6 -3.58 16.14 3.42
CA THR A 6 -2.30 15.86 4.11
C THR A 6 -1.09 16.18 3.24
N LEU A 7 -1.18 15.89 1.93
CA LEU A 7 -0.10 16.17 0.98
C LEU A 7 0.00 17.66 0.63
N ALA A 8 -1.10 18.40 0.68
CA ALA A 8 -1.10 19.86 0.46
C ALA A 8 -0.27 20.64 1.50
N GLY A 9 0.04 20.02 2.65
CA GLY A 9 0.93 20.58 3.67
C GLY A 9 2.42 20.30 3.43
N VAL A 10 2.76 19.47 2.43
CA VAL A 10 4.14 19.06 2.13
C VAL A 10 4.77 20.07 1.17
N GLY A 11 5.99 20.54 1.49
CA GLY A 11 6.73 21.44 0.60
C GLY A 11 7.12 20.76 -0.72
N ALA A 12 7.27 21.54 -1.80
CA ALA A 12 7.58 21.04 -3.15
C ALA A 12 8.78 20.07 -3.21
N LEU A 13 9.84 20.36 -2.43
CA LEU A 13 11.01 19.50 -2.36
C LEU A 13 10.68 18.12 -1.75
N ALA A 14 9.95 18.11 -0.64
CA ALA A 14 9.56 16.86 0.04
C ALA A 14 8.57 16.07 -0.83
N LEU A 15 7.66 16.74 -1.54
CA LEU A 15 6.75 16.10 -2.49
C LEU A 15 7.52 15.49 -3.67
N ALA A 16 8.49 16.20 -4.25
CA ALA A 16 9.32 15.69 -5.35
C ALA A 16 10.17 14.48 -4.94
N GLN A 17 10.77 14.53 -3.75
CA GLN A 17 11.48 13.41 -3.16
C GLN A 17 10.54 12.23 -2.88
N GLY A 18 9.34 12.51 -2.37
CA GLY A 18 8.29 11.53 -2.13
C GLY A 18 7.85 10.83 -3.41
N ILE A 19 7.62 11.57 -4.50
CA ILE A 19 7.30 11.02 -5.82
C ILE A 19 8.42 10.09 -6.30
N THR A 20 9.67 10.55 -6.23
CA THR A 20 10.83 9.73 -6.62
C THR A 20 10.91 8.43 -5.81
N PHE A 21 10.66 8.50 -4.50
CA PHE A 21 10.62 7.34 -3.62
C PHE A 21 9.52 6.36 -4.02
N LEU A 22 8.26 6.82 -4.15
CA LEU A 22 7.13 5.96 -4.53
C LEU A 22 7.35 5.32 -5.91
N TYR A 23 7.86 6.10 -6.87
CA TYR A 23 8.17 5.62 -8.21
C TYR A 23 9.21 4.49 -8.17
N GLY A 24 10.27 4.64 -7.37
CA GLY A 24 11.27 3.59 -7.16
C GLY A 24 10.69 2.30 -6.57
N GLN A 25 9.76 2.40 -5.61
CA GLN A 25 9.10 1.21 -5.05
C GLN A 25 8.22 0.49 -6.08
N VAL A 26 7.50 1.24 -6.91
CA VAL A 26 6.69 0.64 -7.99
C VAL A 26 7.57 0.01 -9.06
N ASP A 27 8.69 0.65 -9.42
CA ASP A 27 9.66 0.09 -10.37
C ASP A 27 10.16 -1.29 -9.89
N GLU A 28 10.50 -1.39 -8.61
CA GLU A 28 10.93 -2.63 -7.98
C GLU A 28 9.85 -3.73 -8.01
N ILE A 29 8.59 -3.37 -7.72
CA ILE A 29 7.44 -4.29 -7.81
C ILE A 29 7.28 -4.81 -9.25
N LEU A 30 7.28 -3.90 -10.24
CA LEU A 30 7.10 -4.25 -11.64
C LEU A 30 8.28 -5.09 -12.17
N ARG A 31 9.51 -4.79 -11.73
CA ARG A 31 10.70 -5.57 -12.06
C ARG A 31 10.58 -7.01 -11.57
N ARG A 32 10.26 -7.21 -10.30
CA ARG A 32 10.11 -8.54 -9.70
C ARG A 32 8.97 -9.34 -10.29
N ARG A 33 7.87 -8.67 -10.64
CA ARG A 33 6.78 -9.29 -11.37
C ARG A 33 7.25 -9.87 -12.70
N ARG A 34 8.06 -9.13 -13.47
CA ARG A 34 8.62 -9.61 -14.75
C ARG A 34 9.56 -10.80 -14.53
N GLU A 35 10.41 -10.73 -13.51
CA GLU A 35 11.30 -11.84 -13.11
C GLU A 35 10.50 -13.10 -12.76
N ARG A 36 9.44 -12.99 -11.95
CA ARG A 36 8.53 -14.10 -11.61
C ARG A 36 7.80 -14.68 -12.82
N ARG A 37 7.39 -13.87 -13.79
CA ARG A 37 6.76 -14.38 -15.02
C ARG A 37 7.74 -15.17 -15.89
N SER A 38 9.03 -14.83 -15.80
CA SER A 38 10.08 -15.42 -16.65
C SER A 38 10.68 -16.69 -16.03
N ALA A 39 10.55 -16.87 -14.71
CA ALA A 39 10.91 -18.09 -14.01
C ALA A 39 9.66 -18.98 -13.86
N GLU A 40 9.69 -20.21 -14.38
CA GLU A 40 8.67 -21.25 -14.15
C GLU A 40 8.71 -21.78 -12.69
N ASN A 41 8.77 -20.90 -11.70
CA ASN A 41 8.90 -21.28 -10.28
C ASN A 41 7.74 -20.78 -9.42
N ASP A 42 7.25 -21.71 -8.61
CA ASP A 42 6.25 -21.49 -7.59
C ASP A 42 6.70 -20.47 -6.55
N ALA A 43 5.75 -19.59 -6.24
CA ALA A 43 5.67 -18.63 -5.16
C ALA A 43 6.66 -18.76 -3.98
N GLU A 44 7.89 -18.29 -4.16
CA GLU A 44 8.68 -17.83 -3.02
C GLU A 44 8.19 -16.42 -2.62
N THR A 45 7.85 -16.26 -1.35
CA THR A 45 7.49 -14.97 -0.77
C THR A 45 8.64 -13.99 -0.99
N THR A 46 8.43 -12.99 -1.86
CA THR A 46 9.50 -12.05 -2.22
C THR A 46 9.47 -10.83 -1.31
N MET A 47 10.57 -10.57 -0.60
CA MET A 47 10.72 -9.44 0.33
C MET A 47 11.01 -8.14 -0.42
N LEU A 48 10.07 -7.18 -0.45
CA LEU A 48 10.34 -5.81 -0.89
C LEU A 48 11.27 -5.09 0.07
N PRO A 49 12.27 -4.35 -0.47
CA PRO A 49 13.13 -3.56 0.37
C PRO A 49 12.31 -2.41 0.98
N GLY A 50 12.62 -2.11 2.23
CA GLY A 50 12.19 -0.90 2.90
C GLY A 50 13.06 0.32 2.59
N GLY A 51 13.05 1.30 3.49
CA GLY A 51 13.92 2.46 3.50
C GLY A 51 13.17 3.79 3.53
N GLY A 52 13.78 4.83 2.95
CA GLY A 52 13.17 6.15 2.82
C GLY A 52 13.42 7.10 4.00
N GLY A 53 14.35 6.80 4.92
CA GLY A 53 14.56 7.61 6.14
C GLY A 53 14.83 9.11 5.92
N ASP A 54 15.35 9.51 4.76
CA ASP A 54 15.58 10.93 4.43
C ASP A 54 14.34 11.66 3.90
N VAL A 55 13.35 10.92 3.39
CA VAL A 55 12.16 11.45 2.70
C VAL A 55 10.90 11.24 3.52
N LEU A 56 10.84 10.13 4.24
CA LEU A 56 9.72 9.71 5.06
C LEU A 56 9.84 10.27 6.49
N ASP A 57 8.70 10.41 7.13
CA ASP A 57 8.63 10.56 8.59
C ASP A 57 8.67 9.17 9.23
N GLY A 58 9.86 8.67 9.54
CA GLY A 58 10.10 7.28 9.94
C GLY A 58 10.75 6.45 8.82
N GLU A 59 10.62 5.13 8.87
CA GLU A 59 11.24 4.23 7.91
C GLU A 59 10.27 3.13 7.48
N LEU A 60 10.17 2.90 6.17
CA LEU A 60 9.40 1.78 5.64
C LEU A 60 10.18 0.49 5.92
N ARG A 61 9.57 -0.50 6.58
CA ARG A 61 10.24 -1.78 6.84
C ARG A 61 10.10 -2.68 5.62
N SER A 62 11.11 -3.51 5.38
CA SER A 62 11.01 -4.56 4.36
C SER A 62 9.82 -5.46 4.65
N ALA A 63 8.99 -5.68 3.63
CA ALA A 63 7.77 -6.47 3.76
C ALA A 63 7.70 -7.50 2.64
N PRO A 64 7.24 -8.71 2.92
CA PRO A 64 6.92 -9.67 1.88
C PRO A 64 5.70 -9.23 1.08
N VAL A 65 5.69 -9.60 -0.19
CA VAL A 65 4.64 -9.19 -1.12
C VAL A 65 3.74 -10.35 -1.48
N ASP A 66 2.44 -10.14 -1.29
CA ASP A 66 1.40 -10.91 -1.97
C ASP A 66 1.28 -10.41 -3.43
N PHE A 67 1.86 -11.15 -4.36
CA PHE A 67 1.81 -10.81 -5.78
C PHE A 67 0.41 -11.00 -6.39
N ASP A 68 -0.49 -11.77 -5.77
CA ASP A 68 -1.87 -11.86 -6.25
C ASP A 68 -2.60 -10.52 -6.03
N LEU A 69 -2.31 -9.83 -4.93
CA LEU A 69 -2.79 -8.47 -4.67
C LEU A 69 -2.26 -7.47 -5.71
N VAL A 70 -0.99 -7.62 -6.12
CA VAL A 70 -0.36 -6.80 -7.16
C VAL A 70 -0.99 -7.07 -8.53
N GLU A 71 -1.15 -8.34 -8.92
CA GLU A 71 -1.74 -8.70 -10.22
C GLU A 71 -3.18 -8.21 -10.34
N GLY A 72 -3.97 -8.28 -9.25
CA GLY A 72 -5.34 -7.76 -9.22
C GLY A 72 -5.45 -6.24 -9.47
N ARG A 73 -4.34 -5.49 -9.35
CA ARG A 73 -4.30 -4.02 -9.50
C ARG A 73 -3.22 -3.54 -10.47
N ILE A 74 -2.68 -4.44 -11.29
CA ILE A 74 -1.51 -4.11 -12.12
C ILE A 74 -1.75 -2.94 -13.07
N GLY A 75 -2.94 -2.87 -13.68
CA GLY A 75 -3.28 -1.76 -14.58
C GLY A 75 -3.31 -0.40 -13.87
N GLU A 76 -3.62 -0.37 -12.57
CA GLU A 76 -3.57 0.87 -11.78
C GLU A 76 -2.13 1.26 -11.46
N PHE A 77 -1.29 0.29 -11.08
CA PHE A 77 0.15 0.52 -10.88
C PHE A 77 0.82 1.06 -12.15
N GLU A 78 0.63 0.39 -13.29
CA GLU A 78 1.23 0.78 -14.58
C GLU A 78 0.77 2.18 -15.01
N ARG A 79 -0.54 2.47 -14.89
CA ARG A 79 -1.10 3.78 -15.21
C ARG A 79 -0.53 4.89 -14.34
N LEU A 80 -0.50 4.72 -13.02
CA LEU A 80 0.01 5.74 -12.09
C LEU A 80 1.52 5.92 -12.22
N TYR A 81 2.26 4.83 -12.45
CA TYR A 81 3.69 4.85 -12.74
C TYR A 81 3.98 5.71 -13.99
N GLU A 82 3.27 5.47 -15.09
CA GLU A 82 3.42 6.26 -16.32
C GLU A 82 3.08 7.74 -16.08
N GLN A 83 1.96 8.02 -15.41
CA GLN A 83 1.50 9.40 -15.13
C GLN A 83 2.47 10.19 -14.25
N LEU A 84 3.21 9.53 -13.36
CA LEU A 84 4.16 10.17 -12.45
C LEU A 84 5.61 10.16 -12.96
N SER A 85 5.89 9.43 -14.06
CA SER A 85 7.24 9.24 -14.62
C SER A 85 7.99 10.54 -14.90
N ARG A 86 7.32 11.54 -15.48
CA ARG A 86 7.93 12.84 -15.82
C ARG A 86 8.44 13.59 -14.58
N TYR A 87 7.77 13.45 -13.44
CA TYR A 87 8.16 14.11 -12.20
C TYR A 87 9.30 13.36 -11.52
N ALA A 88 9.23 12.02 -11.49
CA ALA A 88 10.30 11.18 -10.94
C ALA A 88 11.61 11.32 -11.73
N GLN A 89 11.54 11.53 -13.05
CA GLN A 89 12.69 11.78 -13.92
C GLN A 89 13.13 13.25 -13.97
N GLN A 90 12.52 14.13 -13.16
CA GLN A 90 12.83 15.57 -13.11
C GLN A 90 12.66 16.28 -14.47
N LEU A 91 11.75 15.77 -15.31
CA LEU A 91 11.38 16.34 -16.60
C LEU A 91 10.21 17.33 -16.49
N ALA A 92 9.55 17.39 -15.33
CA ALA A 92 8.50 18.34 -15.00
C ALA A 92 8.64 18.81 -13.55
N ASP A 93 8.34 20.07 -13.31
CA ASP A 93 8.35 20.65 -11.97
C ASP A 93 7.18 20.13 -11.13
N VAL A 94 7.44 19.90 -9.85
CA VAL A 94 6.44 19.46 -8.88
C VAL A 94 5.79 20.67 -8.24
N ASP A 95 4.48 20.83 -8.48
CA ASP A 95 3.66 21.88 -7.88
C ASP A 95 2.76 21.29 -6.78
N PRO A 96 3.00 21.62 -5.50
CA PRO A 96 2.12 21.22 -4.38
C PRO A 96 0.71 21.81 -4.45
N ALA A 97 0.46 22.80 -5.31
CA ALA A 97 -0.86 23.36 -5.53
C ALA A 97 -1.63 22.68 -6.68
N ASP A 98 -1.02 21.73 -7.40
CA ASP A 98 -1.67 20.96 -8.47
C ASP A 98 -2.51 19.81 -7.86
N PRO A 99 -3.86 19.92 -7.79
CA PRO A 99 -4.69 18.92 -7.15
C PRO A 99 -4.65 17.57 -7.90
N GLU A 100 -4.50 17.57 -9.23
CA GLU A 100 -4.44 16.32 -9.99
C GLU A 100 -3.15 15.56 -9.71
N LEU A 101 -2.03 16.28 -9.55
CA LEU A 101 -0.77 15.67 -9.14
C LEU A 101 -0.90 15.05 -7.74
N LEU A 102 -1.43 15.81 -6.78
CA LEU A 102 -1.62 15.32 -5.41
C LEU A 102 -2.51 14.08 -5.37
N GLU A 103 -3.59 14.04 -6.15
CA GLU A 103 -4.47 12.88 -6.25
C GLU A 103 -3.76 11.64 -6.81
N ARG A 104 -2.93 11.80 -7.85
CA ARG A 104 -2.14 10.69 -8.43
C ARG A 104 -1.11 10.16 -7.44
N VAL A 105 -0.42 11.05 -6.73
CA VAL A 105 0.56 10.68 -5.69
C VAL A 105 -0.13 9.95 -4.56
N GLU A 106 -1.26 10.47 -4.07
CA GLU A 106 -2.04 9.84 -3.00
C GLU A 106 -2.55 8.46 -3.40
N ALA A 107 -3.03 8.30 -4.64
CA ALA A 107 -3.48 7.02 -5.17
C ALA A 107 -2.33 6.00 -5.22
N LEU A 108 -1.15 6.40 -5.71
CA LEU A 108 0.01 5.51 -5.76
C LEU A 108 0.50 5.14 -4.36
N ARG A 109 0.55 6.12 -3.45
CA ARG A 109 0.91 5.93 -2.05
C ARG A 109 0.00 4.87 -1.40
N ARG A 110 -1.31 4.93 -1.60
CA ARG A 110 -2.28 3.95 -1.06
C ARG A 110 -2.08 2.55 -1.61
N LEU A 111 -1.82 2.43 -2.92
CA LEU A 111 -1.55 1.13 -3.53
C LEU A 111 -0.30 0.49 -2.92
N LEU A 112 0.75 1.27 -2.70
CA LEU A 112 1.95 0.81 -2.02
C LEU A 112 1.70 0.49 -0.54
N GLU A 113 0.97 1.33 0.19
CA GLU A 113 0.59 1.05 1.59
C GLU A 113 -0.16 -0.29 1.71
N LEU A 114 -1.03 -0.62 0.76
CA LEU A 114 -1.74 -1.89 0.69
C LEU A 114 -0.79 -3.08 0.43
N VAL A 115 0.18 -2.91 -0.46
CA VAL A 115 1.19 -3.95 -0.77
C VAL A 115 2.14 -4.18 0.40
N TYR A 116 2.59 -3.11 1.07
CA TYR A 116 3.53 -3.19 2.18
C TYR A 116 2.88 -3.51 3.53
N GLY A 117 1.55 -3.36 3.65
CA GLY A 117 0.84 -3.46 4.93
C GLY A 117 1.21 -2.36 5.94
N GLN A 118 1.84 -1.29 5.48
CA GLN A 118 2.44 -0.25 6.31
C GLN A 118 2.06 1.13 5.81
N ARG A 119 1.98 2.09 6.72
CA ARG A 119 1.86 3.50 6.40
C ARG A 119 3.09 4.01 5.68
N ILE A 120 2.86 4.87 4.69
CA ILE A 120 3.88 5.66 4.00
C ILE A 120 3.50 7.12 4.20
N THR A 121 4.31 7.82 4.97
CA THR A 121 4.09 9.21 5.39
C THR A 121 5.33 10.03 5.07
N PHE A 122 5.19 11.05 4.23
CA PHE A 122 6.28 11.95 3.90
C PHE A 122 6.60 12.89 5.06
N ARG A 123 7.85 13.33 5.12
CA ARG A 123 8.29 14.28 6.13
C ARG A 123 7.49 15.58 6.04
N GLY A 124 6.90 15.99 7.17
CA GLY A 124 6.08 17.19 7.27
C GLY A 124 4.57 16.95 7.14
N GLU A 125 4.15 15.72 6.80
CA GLU A 125 2.74 15.33 6.90
C GLU A 125 2.32 15.16 8.36
N ARG A 126 1.02 15.37 8.63
CA ARG A 126 0.41 15.07 9.94
C ARG A 126 -0.35 13.74 9.86
N ARG A 127 0.39 12.64 9.93
CA ARG A 127 -0.13 11.26 9.89
C ARG A 127 0.72 10.38 10.80
N ASP A 128 0.29 9.14 11.01
CA ASP A 128 1.12 8.13 11.67
C ASP A 128 2.44 7.96 10.90
N THR A 129 3.53 7.69 11.59
CA THR A 129 4.86 7.59 10.99
C THR A 129 4.92 6.42 10.00
N SER A 130 5.79 6.55 8.99
CA SER A 130 6.09 5.49 8.04
C SER A 130 6.53 4.22 8.77
N GLY A 131 6.08 3.09 8.24
CA GLY A 131 6.30 1.79 8.86
C GLY A 131 5.27 1.45 9.94
N THR A 132 4.36 2.36 10.31
CA THR A 132 3.22 2.04 11.18
C THR A 132 2.29 1.05 10.49
N THR A 133 1.89 0.02 11.23
CA THR A 133 0.90 -0.99 10.81
C THR A 133 -0.43 -0.37 10.44
N ILE A 134 -1.03 -0.85 9.35
CA ILE A 134 -2.39 -0.45 8.98
C ILE A 134 -3.39 -1.24 9.82
N GLU A 135 -4.11 -0.57 10.73
CA GLU A 135 -5.26 -1.14 11.42
C GLU A 135 -6.48 -1.21 10.48
N VAL A 136 -7.15 -2.36 10.39
CA VAL A 136 -8.38 -2.55 9.63
C VAL A 136 -9.53 -2.82 10.61
N ALA A 137 -10.48 -1.88 10.70
CA ALA A 137 -11.69 -2.03 11.49
C ALA A 137 -12.91 -2.28 10.57
N VAL A 138 -13.61 -3.39 10.78
CA VAL A 138 -14.84 -3.73 10.04
C VAL A 138 -16.00 -3.90 11.01
N GLU A 139 -17.04 -3.10 10.84
CA GLU A 139 -18.29 -3.21 11.60
C GLU A 139 -19.46 -3.58 10.68
N ALA A 140 -20.25 -4.58 11.07
CA ALA A 140 -21.46 -4.98 10.35
C ALA A 140 -22.62 -5.20 11.34
N GLU A 141 -23.79 -4.63 11.07
CA GLU A 141 -24.97 -4.82 11.92
C GLU A 141 -25.58 -6.22 11.75
N ARG A 142 -25.58 -6.77 10.54
CA ARG A 142 -26.02 -8.14 10.25
C ARG A 142 -25.09 -8.84 9.26
N VAL A 143 -24.79 -10.12 9.51
CA VAL A 143 -23.99 -10.98 8.65
C VAL A 143 -24.74 -12.28 8.39
N ASP A 144 -25.36 -12.38 7.21
CA ASP A 144 -26.08 -13.59 6.78
C ASP A 144 -25.21 -14.55 5.94
N GLY A 145 -24.00 -14.10 5.58
CA GLY A 145 -23.04 -14.81 4.73
C GLY A 145 -21.62 -14.68 5.26
N TYR A 146 -20.66 -14.35 4.40
CA TYR A 146 -19.24 -14.29 4.80
C TYR A 146 -18.75 -12.85 4.99
N LEU A 147 -18.19 -12.56 6.16
CA LEU A 147 -17.51 -11.30 6.47
C LEU A 147 -16.06 -11.60 6.88
N ALA A 148 -15.10 -11.06 6.14
CA ALA A 148 -13.69 -11.10 6.51
C ALA A 148 -13.17 -9.67 6.67
N GLY A 149 -12.49 -9.40 7.79
CA GLY A 149 -11.80 -8.11 8.01
C GLY A 149 -10.64 -7.93 7.03
N VAL A 150 -9.85 -8.98 6.84
CA VAL A 150 -8.83 -9.11 5.81
C VAL A 150 -8.88 -10.51 5.23
N ARG A 151 -8.76 -10.65 3.90
CA ARG A 151 -8.59 -11.93 3.22
C ARG A 151 -7.34 -11.90 2.34
N ALA A 152 -6.42 -12.83 2.58
CA ALA A 152 -5.15 -12.96 1.86
C ALA A 152 -4.85 -14.45 1.61
N ARG A 153 -3.93 -14.78 0.70
CA ARG A 153 -3.46 -16.17 0.55
C ARG A 153 -2.31 -16.50 1.50
N ALA A 154 -1.41 -15.54 1.72
CA ALA A 154 -0.35 -15.66 2.72
C ALA A 154 -0.13 -14.31 3.41
N ILE A 155 0.05 -14.36 4.73
CA ILE A 155 0.50 -13.21 5.52
C ILE A 155 1.85 -13.57 6.11
N ASP A 156 2.88 -13.13 5.42
CA ASP A 156 4.25 -13.07 5.93
C ASP A 156 4.51 -11.59 6.28
N GLY A 157 5.33 -11.26 7.28
CA GLY A 157 5.94 -9.92 7.52
C GLY A 157 5.07 -8.64 7.54
N ALA A 158 3.76 -8.73 7.41
CA ALA A 158 2.82 -7.64 7.58
C ALA A 158 2.25 -7.68 9.00
N ASP A 159 2.56 -6.69 9.82
CA ASP A 159 1.78 -6.43 11.04
C ASP A 159 0.48 -5.77 10.56
N ILE A 160 -0.66 -6.43 10.77
CA ILE A 160 -2.00 -5.91 10.49
C ILE A 160 -2.83 -6.10 11.77
N ASP A 161 -3.30 -5.01 12.39
CA ASP A 161 -4.27 -5.10 13.49
C ASP A 161 -5.68 -5.09 12.90
N VAL A 162 -6.39 -6.22 12.98
CA VAL A 162 -7.75 -6.33 12.46
C VAL A 162 -8.76 -6.40 13.59
N ARG A 163 -9.65 -5.40 13.65
CA ARG A 163 -10.79 -5.37 14.57
C ARG A 163 -12.08 -5.63 13.79
N THR A 164 -12.75 -6.73 14.09
CA THR A 164 -14.03 -7.05 13.44
C THR A 164 -15.15 -7.09 14.48
N LYS A 165 -16.23 -6.36 14.23
CA LYS A 165 -17.42 -6.31 15.07
C LYS A 165 -18.65 -6.64 14.24
N ALA A 166 -19.39 -7.67 14.66
CA ALA A 166 -20.65 -8.04 14.03
C ALA A 166 -21.77 -7.99 15.07
N GLY A 167 -22.94 -7.46 14.67
CA GLY A 167 -24.15 -7.41 15.50
C GLY A 167 -24.89 -8.75 15.51
N ASP A 168 -25.66 -9.01 14.47
CA ASP A 168 -26.47 -10.23 14.30
C ASP A 168 -25.85 -11.14 13.24
N VAL A 169 -25.42 -12.35 13.60
CA VAL A 169 -24.85 -13.31 12.64
C VAL A 169 -25.89 -14.38 12.36
N GLY A 170 -26.47 -14.33 11.15
CA GLY A 170 -27.55 -15.20 10.71
C GLY A 170 -27.13 -16.67 10.57
N ALA A 171 -28.11 -17.57 10.39
CA ALA A 171 -27.86 -19.00 10.21
C ALA A 171 -27.18 -19.25 8.85
N GLY A 172 -25.85 -19.43 8.86
CA GLY A 172 -25.00 -19.48 7.67
C GLY A 172 -23.97 -18.34 7.61
N GLY A 173 -24.11 -17.35 8.49
CA GLY A 173 -23.18 -16.26 8.69
C GLY A 173 -21.86 -16.71 9.29
N ARG A 174 -20.75 -16.16 8.79
CA ARG A 174 -19.40 -16.39 9.30
C ARG A 174 -18.64 -15.08 9.29
N VAL A 175 -18.03 -14.78 10.42
CA VAL A 175 -17.19 -13.59 10.61
C VAL A 175 -15.78 -14.04 10.93
N VAL A 176 -14.81 -13.52 10.18
CA VAL A 176 -13.39 -13.84 10.33
C VAL A 176 -12.61 -12.54 10.39
N GLY A 177 -11.76 -12.36 11.40
CA GLY A 177 -10.87 -11.20 11.47
C GLY A 177 -9.88 -11.23 10.30
N VAL A 178 -9.07 -12.28 10.26
CA VAL A 178 -8.09 -12.52 9.20
C VAL A 178 -8.35 -13.90 8.60
N ASP A 179 -8.62 -13.95 7.31
CA ASP A 179 -8.76 -15.18 6.52
C ASP A 179 -7.54 -15.34 5.62
N ALA A 180 -6.63 -16.23 6.02
CA ALA A 180 -5.42 -16.51 5.26
C ALA A 180 -5.11 -18.01 5.21
N ASP A 181 -4.64 -18.48 4.06
CA ASP A 181 -4.23 -19.89 3.89
C ASP A 181 -2.91 -20.18 4.63
N ARG A 182 -2.10 -19.15 4.90
CA ARG A 182 -0.84 -19.23 5.67
C ARG A 182 -0.62 -17.96 6.51
N ILE A 183 -0.26 -18.13 7.77
CA ILE A 183 0.10 -17.04 8.71
C ILE A 183 1.39 -17.43 9.43
N GLY A 184 2.44 -16.61 9.27
CA GLY A 184 3.74 -16.82 9.89
C GLY A 184 4.63 -17.82 9.16
N GLY A 185 5.92 -17.48 9.04
CA GLY A 185 7.02 -18.32 8.58
C GLY A 185 7.97 -18.64 9.71
#